data_AF-B8CMC0-F1
#
_entry.id   AF-B8CMC0-F1
#
_cell.length_a   1.000
_cell.length_b   1.000
_cell.length_c   1.000
_cell.angle_alpha   90.00
_cell.angle_beta   90.00
_cell.angle_gamma   90.00
#
_symmetry.space_group_name_H-M   'P 1'
#
loop_
_entity.id
_entity.type
_entity.pdbx_description
1 polymer ?
#
loop_
_entity_poly.entity_id
_entity_poly.type
_entity_poly.pdbx_seq_one_letter_code
_entity_poly.pdbx_strand_id
1 'polypeptide(L)'
;MNCDVKMVAFTGSLAAGKHIMASAASSLKRLVMELGGNDPMIVMASVNIDKAVQFAVASSFENAGQMCTSTKRIYVEQRIAEEFEQKEVALASRYQLGAWDKLGVNIVPMVNAKQHCKVVSHLKDAELKGAKFLLVHADYQPPFIQPTVVTNITTDMLLAQDGTFALLSR
;
A
#
# COMPACT_ATOMS: atom_id res chain seq x y z
N MET A 1 -13.88 15.08 -29.02
CA MET A 1 -14.55 15.93 -28.02
C MET A 1 -14.31 17.39 -28.39
N ASN A 2 -15.32 18.07 -28.94
CA ASN A 2 -15.26 19.50 -29.22
C ASN A 2 -15.93 20.24 -28.05
N CYS A 3 -15.21 20.39 -26.95
CA CYS A 3 -15.63 21.21 -25.80
C CYS A 3 -14.53 22.21 -25.48
N ASP A 4 -14.92 23.37 -24.95
CA ASP A 4 -14.03 24.52 -24.66
C ASP A 4 -13.04 24.26 -23.52
N VAL A 5 -13.03 23.07 -22.93
CA VAL A 5 -12.07 22.65 -21.91
C VAL A 5 -10.65 22.70 -22.47
N LYS A 6 -9.80 23.55 -21.89
CA LYS A 6 -8.39 23.74 -22.28
C LYS A 6 -7.41 22.91 -21.46
N MET A 7 -7.79 22.50 -20.25
CA MET A 7 -6.96 21.72 -19.34
C MET A 7 -7.80 20.67 -18.58
N VAL A 8 -7.22 19.51 -18.32
CA VAL A 8 -7.76 18.49 -17.40
C VAL A 8 -6.72 18.23 -16.31
N ALA A 9 -7.13 18.40 -15.05
CA ALA A 9 -6.38 17.95 -13.88
C ALA A 9 -7.04 16.69 -13.33
N PHE A 10 -6.28 15.61 -13.18
CA PHE A 10 -6.81 14.31 -12.77
C PHE A 10 -5.91 13.64 -11.73
N THR A 11 -6.52 13.18 -10.64
CA THR A 11 -5.87 12.32 -9.65
C THR A 11 -6.62 10.99 -9.58
N GLY A 12 -5.93 9.87 -9.80
CA GLY A 12 -6.58 8.56 -9.78
C GLY A 12 -5.75 7.41 -10.35
N SER A 13 -6.43 6.39 -10.86
CA SER A 13 -5.74 5.19 -11.36
C SER A 13 -4.97 5.44 -12.66
N LEU A 14 -3.86 4.71 -12.86
CA LEU A 14 -3.09 4.72 -14.11
C LEU A 14 -3.96 4.35 -15.33
N ALA A 15 -4.87 3.38 -15.17
CA ALA A 15 -5.77 2.96 -16.23
C ALA A 15 -6.70 4.10 -16.69
N ALA A 16 -7.36 4.79 -15.74
CA ALA A 16 -8.20 5.94 -16.05
C ALA A 16 -7.39 7.10 -16.64
N GLY A 17 -6.20 7.39 -16.10
CA GLY A 17 -5.30 8.41 -16.63
C GLY A 17 -4.92 8.17 -18.09
N LYS A 18 -4.60 6.92 -18.47
CA LYS A 18 -4.33 6.53 -19.86
C LYS A 18 -5.54 6.78 -20.78
N HIS A 19 -6.75 6.45 -20.33
CA HIS A 19 -7.97 6.73 -21.10
C HIS A 19 -8.23 8.23 -21.28
N ILE A 20 -8.04 9.03 -20.22
CA ILE A 20 -8.16 10.49 -20.28
C ILE A 20 -7.13 11.07 -21.25
N MET A 21 -5.87 10.62 -21.17
CA MET A 21 -4.79 11.07 -22.04
C MET A 21 -5.10 10.79 -23.52
N ALA A 22 -5.55 9.57 -23.84
CA ALA A 22 -5.94 9.21 -25.21
C ALA A 22 -7.08 10.10 -25.74
N SER A 23 -8.07 10.40 -24.89
CA SER A 23 -9.21 11.25 -25.26
C SER A 23 -8.81 12.73 -25.46
N ALA A 24 -7.87 13.22 -24.65
CA ALA A 24 -7.36 14.58 -24.69
C ALA A 24 -6.45 14.87 -25.90
N ALA A 25 -5.77 13.84 -26.42
CA ALA A 25 -4.77 13.98 -27.49
C ALA A 25 -5.32 14.64 -28.76
N SER A 26 -6.54 14.28 -29.18
CA SER A 26 -7.18 14.81 -30.40
C SER A 26 -7.37 16.33 -30.42
N SER A 27 -7.36 16.99 -29.26
CA SER A 27 -7.55 18.43 -29.13
C SER A 27 -6.42 19.11 -28.35
N LEU A 28 -5.29 18.41 -28.19
CA LEU A 28 -4.08 18.89 -27.52
C LEU A 28 -4.35 19.57 -26.18
N LYS A 29 -5.26 18.99 -25.36
CA LYS A 29 -5.57 19.57 -24.04
C LYS A 29 -4.36 19.44 -23.13
N ARG A 30 -4.10 20.48 -22.33
CA ARG A 30 -3.09 20.38 -21.26
C ARG A 30 -3.55 19.39 -20.20
N LEU A 31 -2.65 18.55 -19.73
CA LEU A 31 -2.93 17.52 -18.72
C LEU A 31 -2.03 17.73 -17.49
N VAL A 32 -2.63 17.63 -16.31
CA VAL A 32 -1.93 17.47 -15.01
C VAL A 32 -2.45 16.18 -14.41
N MET A 33 -1.56 15.21 -14.13
CA MET A 33 -1.96 13.87 -13.72
C MET A 33 -1.15 13.37 -12.52
N GLU A 34 -1.85 13.06 -11.44
CA GLU A 34 -1.31 12.38 -10.26
C GLU A 34 -1.88 10.96 -10.23
N LEU A 35 -1.04 9.96 -10.52
CA LEU A 35 -1.49 8.58 -10.74
C LEU A 35 -1.02 7.64 -9.62
N GLY A 36 -1.33 6.35 -9.75
CA GLY A 36 -0.89 5.35 -8.78
C GLY A 36 0.62 5.24 -8.66
N GLY A 37 1.10 5.00 -7.43
CA GLY A 37 2.50 4.72 -7.10
C GLY A 37 2.69 3.33 -6.52
N ASN A 38 3.95 2.90 -6.42
CA ASN A 38 4.37 1.68 -5.75
C ASN A 38 5.58 1.99 -4.85
N ASP A 39 5.36 2.87 -3.87
CA ASP A 39 6.43 3.65 -3.25
C ASP A 39 7.32 2.80 -2.33
N PRO A 40 8.64 2.80 -2.56
CA PRO A 40 9.59 2.10 -1.72
C PRO A 40 10.06 2.96 -0.54
N MET A 41 10.26 2.33 0.60
CA MET A 41 11.05 2.82 1.73
C MET A 41 12.34 2.01 1.80
N ILE A 42 13.48 2.67 1.96
CA ILE A 42 14.79 2.02 2.10
C ILE A 42 15.35 2.35 3.48
N VAL A 43 15.65 1.33 4.27
CA VAL A 43 16.06 1.45 5.68
C VAL A 43 17.51 0.96 5.81
N MET A 44 18.41 1.91 6.01
CA MET A 44 19.85 1.64 6.19
C MET A 44 20.19 1.41 7.67
N ALA A 45 21.24 0.64 7.96
CA ALA A 45 21.66 0.32 9.34
C ALA A 45 22.08 1.53 10.19
N SER A 46 22.32 2.70 9.58
CA SER A 46 22.69 3.92 10.28
C SER A 46 21.50 4.72 10.82
N VAL A 47 20.27 4.30 10.54
CA VAL A 47 19.07 5.03 10.98
C VAL A 47 18.71 4.70 12.42
N ASN A 48 17.88 5.55 13.03
CA ASN A 48 17.15 5.17 14.24
C ASN A 48 16.05 4.18 13.86
N ILE A 49 16.21 2.91 14.24
CA ILE A 49 15.29 1.81 13.88
C ILE A 49 13.87 2.08 14.40
N ASP A 50 13.71 2.56 15.64
CA ASP A 50 12.39 2.83 16.21
C ASP A 50 11.62 3.88 15.41
N LYS A 51 12.28 4.95 15.00
CA LYS A 51 11.67 5.99 14.14
C LYS A 51 11.33 5.46 12.75
N ALA A 52 12.20 4.62 12.17
CA ALA A 52 11.96 4.01 10.88
C ALA A 52 10.75 3.06 10.92
N VAL A 53 10.64 2.23 11.96
CA VAL A 53 9.49 1.33 12.18
C VAL A 53 8.20 2.13 12.38
N GLN A 54 8.24 3.19 13.19
CA GLN A 54 7.07 4.06 13.39
C GLN A 54 6.58 4.65 12.07
N PHE A 55 7.49 5.17 11.24
CA PHE A 55 7.14 5.71 9.94
C PHE A 55 6.60 4.63 8.99
N ALA A 56 7.25 3.47 8.90
CA ALA A 56 6.83 2.37 8.06
C ALA A 56 5.39 1.94 8.38
N VAL A 57 5.11 1.63 9.66
CA VAL A 57 3.78 1.18 10.09
C VAL A 57 2.73 2.27 9.88
N ALA A 58 3.03 3.52 10.23
CA ALA A 58 2.09 4.63 10.02
C ALA A 58 1.79 4.84 8.52
N SER A 59 2.81 4.98 7.69
CA SER A 59 2.68 5.26 6.26
C SER A 59 2.00 4.13 5.49
N SER A 60 2.20 2.86 5.87
CA SER A 60 1.58 1.73 5.18
C SER A 60 0.13 1.52 5.55
N PHE A 61 -0.30 1.91 6.75
CA PHE A 61 -1.64 1.62 7.27
C PHE A 61 -2.57 2.82 7.37
N GLU A 62 -2.05 4.05 7.29
CA GLU A 62 -2.88 5.24 7.24
C GLU A 62 -3.89 5.16 6.08
N ASN A 63 -5.15 5.50 6.36
CA ASN A 63 -6.29 5.29 5.47
C ASN A 63 -6.45 3.84 4.96
N ALA A 64 -6.09 2.85 5.79
CA ALA A 64 -5.99 1.43 5.41
C ALA A 64 -5.05 1.21 4.20
N GLY A 65 -3.99 2.01 4.12
CA GLY A 65 -3.04 2.04 3.03
C GLY A 65 -3.54 2.72 1.76
N GLN A 66 -4.81 3.15 1.67
CA GLN A 66 -5.45 3.65 0.44
C GLN A 66 -5.03 5.08 0.07
N MET A 67 -3.73 5.36 0.03
CA MET A 67 -3.16 6.63 -0.39
C MET A 67 -2.14 6.41 -1.51
N CYS A 68 -2.00 7.41 -2.40
CA CYS A 68 -1.00 7.37 -3.46
C CYS A 68 0.42 7.24 -2.88
N THR A 69 0.68 7.93 -1.76
CA THR A 69 1.97 8.03 -1.06
C THR A 69 2.21 6.97 0.02
N SER A 70 1.30 6.02 0.21
CA SER A 70 1.51 4.96 1.21
C SER A 70 2.76 4.16 0.88
N THR A 71 3.56 3.85 1.91
CA THR A 71 4.69 2.94 1.80
C THR A 71 4.18 1.55 1.42
N LYS A 72 4.57 1.07 0.24
CA LYS A 72 4.10 -0.20 -0.32
C LYS A 72 5.16 -1.28 -0.32
N ARG A 73 6.45 -0.90 -0.29
CA ARG A 73 7.59 -1.83 -0.25
C ARG A 73 8.63 -1.30 0.72
N ILE A 74 9.11 -2.10 1.65
CA ILE A 74 10.17 -1.72 2.58
C ILE A 74 11.37 -2.62 2.29
N TYR A 75 12.52 -2.00 2.03
CA TYR A 75 13.79 -2.68 1.84
C TYR A 75 14.68 -2.34 3.02
N VAL A 76 15.06 -3.36 3.79
CA VAL A 76 15.83 -3.20 5.01
C VAL A 76 17.23 -3.76 4.81
N GLU A 77 18.23 -3.03 5.29
CA GLU A 77 19.60 -3.54 5.27
C GLU A 77 19.71 -4.80 6.14
N GLN A 78 20.30 -5.86 5.59
CA GLN A 78 20.40 -7.19 6.20
C GLN A 78 20.85 -7.19 7.67
N ARG A 79 21.75 -6.26 8.05
CA ARG A 79 22.29 -6.17 9.43
C ARG A 79 21.24 -5.82 10.48
N ILE A 80 20.16 -5.14 10.10
CA ILE A 80 19.10 -4.67 11.00
C ILE A 80 17.73 -5.27 10.67
N ALA A 81 17.64 -6.14 9.66
CA ALA A 81 16.38 -6.67 9.15
C ALA A 81 15.56 -7.40 10.23
N GLU A 82 16.19 -8.32 10.97
CA GLU A 82 15.50 -9.09 12.01
C GLU A 82 14.96 -8.19 13.14
N GLU A 83 15.76 -7.23 13.62
CA GLU A 83 15.33 -6.29 14.64
C GLU A 83 14.18 -5.39 14.15
N PHE A 84 14.28 -4.92 12.91
CA PHE A 84 13.24 -4.11 12.26
C PHE A 84 11.92 -4.87 12.17
N GLU A 85 11.95 -6.10 11.62
CA GLU A 85 10.77 -6.96 11.47
C GLU A 85 10.09 -7.25 12.83
N GLN A 86 10.86 -7.56 13.86
CA GLN A 86 10.31 -7.82 15.20
C GLN A 86 9.58 -6.59 15.76
N LYS A 87 10.20 -5.41 15.66
CA LYS A 87 9.60 -4.14 16.11
C LYS A 87 8.39 -3.75 15.27
N GLU A 88 8.44 -3.99 13.97
CA GLU A 88 7.33 -3.75 13.04
C GLU A 88 6.12 -4.60 13.39
N VAL A 89 6.28 -5.91 13.59
CA VAL A 89 5.20 -6.81 14.03
C VAL A 89 4.64 -6.38 15.39
N ALA A 90 5.52 -6.05 16.34
CA ALA A 90 5.11 -5.61 17.67
C ALA A 90 4.30 -4.31 17.63
N LEU A 91 4.60 -3.39 16.73
CA LEU A 91 3.83 -2.15 16.57
C LEU A 91 2.54 -2.37 15.78
N ALA A 92 2.61 -3.07 14.64
CA ALA A 92 1.48 -3.35 13.75
C ALA A 92 0.37 -4.15 14.45
N SER A 93 0.72 -5.11 15.31
CA SER A 93 -0.24 -5.92 16.06
C SER A 93 -1.11 -5.12 17.05
N ARG A 94 -0.74 -3.88 17.36
CA ARG A 94 -1.50 -2.99 18.25
C ARG A 94 -2.57 -2.20 17.51
N TYR A 95 -2.55 -2.19 16.18
CA TYR A 95 -3.48 -1.41 15.37
C TYR A 95 -4.88 -2.02 15.44
N GLN A 96 -5.86 -1.19 15.77
CA GLN A 96 -7.25 -1.62 15.89
C GLN A 96 -8.06 -1.22 14.67
N LEU A 97 -8.94 -2.12 14.24
CA LEU A 97 -9.89 -1.88 13.17
C LEU A 97 -11.15 -1.22 13.72
N GLY A 98 -11.79 -0.38 12.93
CA GLY A 98 -13.13 0.11 13.28
C GLY A 98 -13.60 1.26 12.39
N ALA A 99 -14.71 1.86 12.81
CA ALA A 99 -15.23 3.05 12.16
C ALA A 99 -14.34 4.27 12.46
N TRP A 100 -14.25 5.18 11.50
CA TRP A 100 -13.38 6.37 11.54
C TRP A 100 -13.69 7.33 12.69
N ASP A 101 -14.90 7.27 13.25
CA ASP A 101 -15.38 8.12 14.33
C ASP A 101 -15.07 7.57 15.74
N LYS A 102 -14.44 6.39 15.83
CA LYS A 102 -14.15 5.72 17.12
C LYS A 102 -12.74 6.02 17.61
N LEU A 103 -12.64 6.37 18.89
CA LEU A 103 -11.36 6.57 19.57
C LEU A 103 -10.58 5.25 19.62
N GLY A 104 -9.28 5.31 19.32
CA GLY A 104 -8.39 4.16 19.37
C GLY A 104 -8.37 3.29 18.11
N VAL A 105 -9.17 3.63 17.09
CA VAL A 105 -9.12 2.97 15.78
C VAL A 105 -7.97 3.52 14.95
N ASN A 106 -7.22 2.62 14.31
CA ASN A 106 -6.13 2.95 13.40
C ASN A 106 -6.45 2.56 11.95
N ILE A 107 -7.18 1.45 11.75
CA ILE A 107 -7.51 0.90 10.44
C ILE A 107 -8.99 1.11 10.14
N VAL A 108 -9.26 1.82 9.05
CA VAL A 108 -10.60 2.10 8.54
C VAL A 108 -11.02 1.06 7.47
N PRO A 109 -12.31 1.01 7.10
CA PRO A 109 -12.77 0.13 6.03
C PRO A 109 -12.08 0.40 4.68
N MET A 110 -11.93 -0.65 3.87
CA MET A 110 -11.66 -0.53 2.45
C MET A 110 -12.83 0.18 1.76
N VAL A 111 -12.52 1.03 0.79
CA VAL A 111 -13.50 1.87 0.09
C VAL A 111 -14.58 1.07 -0.65
N ASN A 112 -14.26 -0.13 -1.12
CA ASN A 112 -15.22 -1.05 -1.74
C ASN A 112 -14.70 -2.49 -1.80
N ALA A 113 -15.61 -3.41 -2.12
CA ALA A 113 -15.32 -4.84 -2.24
C ALA A 113 -14.26 -5.17 -3.31
N LYS A 114 -14.19 -4.40 -4.41
CA LYS A 114 -13.18 -4.63 -5.46
C LYS A 114 -11.76 -4.40 -4.95
N GLN A 115 -11.54 -3.33 -4.18
CA GLN A 115 -10.23 -3.05 -3.58
C GLN A 115 -9.88 -4.08 -2.50
N HIS A 116 -10.84 -4.44 -1.66
CA HIS A 116 -10.67 -5.52 -0.69
C HIS A 116 -10.24 -6.83 -1.37
N CYS A 117 -10.96 -7.28 -2.40
CA CYS A 117 -10.62 -8.49 -3.15
C CYS A 117 -9.24 -8.41 -3.81
N LYS A 118 -8.85 -7.23 -4.34
CA LYS A 118 -7.50 -7.03 -4.90
C LYS A 118 -6.43 -7.29 -3.83
N VAL A 119 -6.54 -6.67 -2.66
CA VAL A 119 -5.57 -6.86 -1.57
C VAL A 119 -5.51 -8.32 -1.13
N VAL A 120 -6.66 -8.97 -0.91
CA VAL A 120 -6.71 -10.39 -0.54
C VAL A 120 -6.07 -11.29 -1.60
N SER A 121 -6.29 -11.02 -2.89
CA SER A 121 -5.64 -11.79 -3.96
C SER A 121 -4.13 -11.63 -3.98
N HIS A 122 -3.61 -10.44 -3.66
CA HIS A 122 -2.16 -10.20 -3.61
C HIS A 122 -1.53 -10.92 -2.42
N LEU A 123 -2.20 -10.93 -1.25
CA LEU A 123 -1.74 -11.68 -0.08
C LEU A 123 -1.72 -13.19 -0.37
N LYS A 124 -2.78 -13.73 -0.98
CA LYS A 124 -2.82 -15.15 -1.38
C LYS A 124 -1.74 -15.50 -2.41
N ASP A 125 -1.48 -14.62 -3.37
CA ASP A 125 -0.38 -14.81 -4.34
C ASP A 125 0.98 -14.86 -3.64
N ALA A 126 1.22 -13.99 -2.65
CA ALA A 126 2.42 -14.02 -1.81
C ALA A 126 2.62 -15.38 -1.15
N GLU A 127 1.56 -15.85 -0.47
CA GLU A 127 1.56 -17.10 0.28
C GLU A 127 1.87 -18.29 -0.64
N LEU A 128 1.18 -18.37 -1.78
CA LEU A 128 1.40 -19.41 -2.78
C LEU A 128 2.82 -19.41 -3.36
N LYS A 129 3.48 -18.24 -3.41
CA LYS A 129 4.85 -18.08 -3.90
C LYS A 129 5.91 -18.15 -2.80
N GLY A 130 5.53 -18.54 -1.58
CA GLY A 130 6.47 -18.80 -0.49
C GLY A 130 6.87 -17.57 0.32
N ALA A 131 6.12 -16.47 0.25
CA ALA A 131 6.29 -15.36 1.18
C ALA A 131 6.01 -15.83 2.61
N LYS A 132 6.68 -15.24 3.59
CA LYS A 132 6.50 -15.56 5.01
C LYS A 132 5.64 -14.50 5.67
N PHE A 133 4.58 -14.92 6.34
CA PHE A 133 3.70 -14.01 7.10
C PHE A 133 4.18 -13.93 8.55
N LEU A 134 4.66 -12.76 8.96
CA LEU A 134 5.13 -12.49 10.32
C LEU A 134 3.98 -12.05 11.23
N LEU A 135 2.98 -11.39 10.66
CA LEU A 135 1.69 -11.11 11.30
C LEU A 135 0.59 -11.55 10.35
N VAL A 136 -0.19 -12.55 10.78
CA VAL A 136 -1.25 -13.19 9.97
C VAL A 136 -2.58 -13.16 10.70
N HIS A 137 -3.65 -13.05 9.94
CA HIS A 137 -5.02 -13.17 10.44
C HIS A 137 -5.75 -14.26 9.65
N ALA A 138 -6.57 -15.05 10.36
CA ALA A 138 -7.22 -16.23 9.79
C ALA A 138 -8.15 -15.89 8.62
N ASP A 139 -8.81 -14.73 8.65
CA ASP A 139 -9.74 -14.31 7.62
C ASP A 139 -9.72 -12.78 7.40
N TYR A 140 -9.58 -12.36 6.14
CA TYR A 140 -9.75 -10.97 5.70
C TYR A 140 -11.22 -10.74 5.33
N GLN A 141 -12.04 -10.43 6.32
CA GLN A 141 -13.47 -10.22 6.14
C GLN A 141 -13.78 -8.79 5.68
N PRO A 142 -14.55 -8.60 4.59
CA PRO A 142 -14.98 -7.27 4.18
C PRO A 142 -15.75 -6.54 5.30
N PRO A 143 -15.62 -5.21 5.41
CA PRO A 143 -14.86 -4.34 4.51
C PRO A 143 -13.40 -4.14 4.93
N PHE A 144 -12.85 -4.92 5.87
CA PHE A 144 -11.54 -4.63 6.45
C PHE A 144 -10.44 -5.57 5.95
N ILE A 145 -9.20 -5.06 5.98
CA ILE A 145 -7.99 -5.87 5.91
C ILE A 145 -7.27 -5.70 7.24
N GLN A 146 -7.03 -6.79 7.97
CA GLN A 146 -6.28 -6.73 9.22
C GLN A 146 -4.81 -6.37 8.96
N PRO A 147 -4.14 -5.70 9.91
CA PRO A 147 -2.70 -5.45 9.85
C PRO A 147 -1.95 -6.74 9.51
N THR A 148 -1.20 -6.73 8.41
CA THR A 148 -0.49 -7.91 7.89
C THR A 148 0.93 -7.52 7.58
N VAL A 149 1.89 -8.29 8.09
CA VAL A 149 3.32 -8.09 7.83
C VAL A 149 3.85 -9.31 7.09
N VAL A 150 4.38 -9.07 5.89
CA VAL A 150 4.89 -10.11 4.99
C VAL A 150 6.38 -9.87 4.74
N THR A 151 7.17 -10.95 4.80
CA THR A 151 8.60 -10.96 4.46
C THR A 151 8.93 -12.03 3.40
N ASN A 152 10.20 -12.12 3.00
CA ASN A 152 10.69 -12.96 1.90
C ASN A 152 9.98 -12.67 0.57
N ILE A 153 9.76 -11.39 0.29
CA ILE A 153 9.04 -10.96 -0.91
C ILE A 153 9.98 -10.96 -2.10
N THR A 154 9.52 -11.56 -3.19
CA THR A 154 10.23 -11.62 -4.47
C THR A 154 9.51 -10.78 -5.53
N THR A 155 10.23 -10.42 -6.59
CA THR A 155 9.72 -9.52 -7.64
C THR A 155 8.63 -10.13 -8.52
N ASP A 156 8.45 -11.45 -8.49
CA ASP A 156 7.39 -12.17 -9.21
C ASP A 156 6.05 -12.17 -8.45
N MET A 157 6.03 -11.75 -7.18
CA MET A 157 4.80 -11.64 -6.39
C MET A 157 4.01 -10.37 -6.76
N LEU A 158 2.68 -10.46 -6.82
CA LEU A 158 1.79 -9.34 -7.18
C LEU A 158 1.97 -8.13 -6.27
N LEU A 159 2.22 -8.37 -4.98
CA LEU A 159 2.50 -7.33 -4.00
C LEU A 159 3.74 -6.49 -4.30
N ALA A 160 4.76 -7.08 -4.93
CA ALA A 160 5.95 -6.34 -5.34
C ALA A 160 5.70 -5.51 -6.61
N GLN A 161 4.79 -5.95 -7.49
CA GLN A 161 4.58 -5.36 -8.81
C GLN A 161 3.53 -4.25 -8.79
N ASP A 162 2.38 -4.50 -8.17
CA ASP A 162 1.14 -3.80 -8.51
C ASP A 162 0.53 -3.03 -7.33
N GLY A 163 1.39 -2.67 -6.36
CA GLY A 163 1.11 -1.81 -5.20
C GLY A 163 -0.02 -2.34 -4.32
N THR A 164 0.31 -3.13 -3.29
CA THR A 164 -0.67 -3.60 -2.30
C THR A 164 -0.71 -2.70 -1.08
N PHE A 165 -1.88 -2.57 -0.50
CA PHE A 165 -2.12 -1.91 0.78
C PHE A 165 -1.84 -2.87 1.95
N ALA A 166 -0.62 -3.41 2.04
CA ALA A 166 -0.15 -4.30 3.11
C ALA A 166 1.33 -4.01 3.43
N LEU A 167 1.77 -4.27 4.67
CA LEU A 167 3.18 -4.06 5.07
C LEU A 167 4.06 -5.16 4.47
N LEU A 168 5.07 -4.72 3.74
CA LEU A 168 6.01 -5.55 3.00
C LEU A 168 7.42 -5.23 3.52
N SER A 169 8.01 -6.08 4.36
CA SER A 169 9.42 -5.98 4.73
C SER A 169 10.23 -6.96 3.87
N ARG A 170 11.38 -6.54 3.37
CA ARG A 170 12.35 -7.40 2.68
C ARG A 170 13.75 -7.12 3.19
#